data_AF-A0A8T4NI19-F1
#
_entry.id   AF-A0A8T4NI19-F1
#
_cell.length_a   1.000
_cell.length_b   1.000
_cell.length_c   1.000
_cell.angle_alpha   90.00
_cell.angle_beta   90.00
_cell.angle_gamma   90.00
#
_symmetry.space_group_name_H-M   'P 1'
#
loop_
_entity.id
_entity.type
_entity.pdbx_description
1 polymer ?
#
loop_
_entity_poly.entity_id
_entity_poly.type
_entity_poly.pdbx_seq_one_letter_code
_entity_poly.pdbx_strand_id
1 'polypeptide(L)'
;MENDKNTWNTSSDIDAVGKAKLDSLENNIKELESMIKERNILSQHFIKEGENMKANIKTFLIENAPEGEGDSEFARERSELRKKQIDISELQLNEKVNCWRDIALLKKEFRENVKELNEKKSRSDMLGRILNE
;
A
#
# COMPACT_ATOMS: atom_id res chain seq x y z
N MET A 1 14.83 -42.52 47.90
CA MET A 1 13.96 -42.74 46.72
C MET A 1 12.59 -42.22 47.09
N GLU A 2 12.10 -41.18 46.44
CA GLU A 2 10.77 -41.17 45.78
C GLU A 2 10.49 -39.79 45.18
N ASN A 3 10.73 -39.74 43.86
CA ASN A 3 10.21 -38.87 42.81
C ASN A 3 9.38 -37.65 43.23
N ASP A 4 10.02 -36.48 43.16
CA ASP A 4 9.36 -35.22 42.83
C ASP A 4 8.66 -35.38 41.47
N LYS A 5 7.33 -35.47 41.51
CA LYS A 5 6.48 -35.29 40.33
C LYS A 5 6.56 -33.81 39.96
N ASN A 6 7.55 -33.45 39.14
CA ASN A 6 7.52 -32.20 38.39
C ASN A 6 6.30 -32.24 37.48
N THR A 7 5.21 -31.62 37.92
CA THR A 7 4.07 -31.28 37.07
C THR A 7 4.53 -30.15 36.17
N TRP A 8 5.07 -30.49 35.00
CA TRP A 8 5.35 -29.52 33.95
C TRP A 8 4.02 -28.95 33.47
N ASN A 9 3.65 -27.77 33.96
CA ASN A 9 2.46 -27.01 33.55
C ASN A 9 2.71 -26.32 32.19
N THR A 10 3.15 -27.07 31.19
CA THR A 10 3.57 -26.53 29.89
C THR A 10 2.42 -26.26 28.93
N SER A 11 1.19 -26.67 29.22
CA SER A 11 0.07 -26.50 28.28
C SER A 11 -0.43 -25.05 28.21
N SER A 12 -0.47 -24.32 29.33
CA SER A 12 -0.91 -22.92 29.36
C SER A 12 0.01 -21.99 28.58
N ASP A 13 1.31 -22.23 28.66
CA ASP A 13 2.33 -21.37 28.03
C ASP A 13 2.39 -21.60 26.51
N ILE A 14 2.18 -22.84 26.04
CA ILE A 14 2.16 -23.18 24.62
C ILE A 14 0.92 -22.59 23.94
N ASP A 15 -0.25 -22.67 24.56
CA ASP A 15 -1.49 -22.10 24.03
C ASP A 15 -1.43 -20.57 23.97
N ALA A 16 -0.85 -19.93 24.99
CA ALA A 16 -0.65 -18.48 25.01
C ALA A 16 0.28 -18.00 23.87
N VAL A 17 1.39 -18.71 23.62
CA VAL A 17 2.31 -18.39 22.53
C VAL A 17 1.69 -18.67 21.16
N GLY A 18 0.92 -19.74 21.02
CA GLY A 18 0.17 -20.07 19.81
C GLY A 18 -0.84 -18.98 19.44
N LYS A 19 -1.61 -18.52 20.44
CA LYS A 19 -2.59 -17.43 20.28
C LYS A 19 -1.91 -16.10 19.93
N ALA A 20 -0.84 -15.74 20.63
CA ALA A 20 -0.09 -14.51 20.33
C ALA A 20 0.45 -14.47 18.89
N LYS A 21 0.91 -15.61 18.37
CA LYS A 21 1.37 -15.73 16.97
C LYS A 21 0.23 -15.61 15.96
N LEU A 22 -0.96 -16.14 16.28
CA LEU A 22 -2.15 -15.98 15.44
C LEU A 22 -2.63 -14.53 15.43
N ASP A 23 -2.70 -13.90 16.60
CA ASP A 23 -3.11 -12.50 16.75
C ASP A 23 -2.16 -11.55 16.01
N SER A 24 -0.84 -11.80 16.11
CA SER A 24 0.17 -11.05 15.35
C SER A 24 -0.04 -11.19 13.84
N LEU A 25 -0.34 -12.39 13.35
CA LEU A 25 -0.56 -12.61 11.92
C LEU A 25 -1.87 -11.95 11.43
N GLU A 26 -2.92 -11.96 12.24
CA GLU A 26 -4.15 -11.22 11.96
C GLU A 26 -3.92 -9.71 11.90
N ASN A 27 -3.11 -9.17 12.81
CA ASN A 27 -2.76 -7.75 12.79
C ASN A 27 -1.95 -7.37 11.55
N ASN A 28 -0.98 -8.19 11.14
CA ASN A 28 -0.22 -7.97 9.91
C ASN A 28 -1.14 -7.95 8.67
N ILE A 29 -2.13 -8.85 8.61
CA ILE A 29 -3.12 -8.87 7.52
C ILE A 29 -3.93 -7.57 7.49
N LYS A 30 -4.41 -7.09 8.64
CA LYS A 30 -5.15 -5.81 8.75
C LYS A 30 -4.28 -4.62 8.34
N GLU A 31 -3.00 -4.62 8.72
CA GLU A 31 -2.05 -3.58 8.34
C GLU A 31 -1.86 -3.55 6.82
N LEU A 32 -1.64 -4.71 6.19
CA LEU A 32 -1.54 -4.82 4.72
C LEU A 32 -2.79 -4.30 4.00
N GLU A 33 -3.99 -4.57 4.53
CA GLU A 33 -5.23 -3.99 3.98
C GLU A 33 -5.24 -2.46 4.08
N SER A 34 -4.77 -1.89 5.19
CA SER A 34 -4.65 -0.43 5.36
C SER A 34 -3.66 0.14 4.35
N MET A 35 -2.48 -0.47 4.23
CA MET A 35 -1.43 -0.04 3.29
C MET A 35 -1.92 -0.05 1.85
N ILE A 36 -2.68 -1.07 1.43
CA ILE A 36 -3.27 -1.12 0.08
C ILE A 36 -4.24 0.05 -0.13
N LYS A 37 -5.09 0.36 0.85
CA LYS A 37 -6.05 1.48 0.76
C LYS A 37 -5.31 2.82 0.72
N GLU A 38 -4.38 3.03 1.62
CA GLU A 38 -3.57 4.25 1.71
C GLU A 38 -2.75 4.48 0.44
N ARG A 39 -2.13 3.44 -0.13
CA ARG A 39 -1.37 3.55 -1.39
C ARG A 39 -2.23 3.99 -2.56
N ASN A 40 -3.47 3.49 -2.65
CA ASN A 40 -4.43 3.93 -3.66
C ASN A 40 -4.83 5.39 -3.49
N ILE A 41 -5.13 5.80 -2.25
CA ILE A 41 -5.50 7.19 -1.93
C ILE A 41 -4.36 8.14 -2.28
N LEU A 42 -3.13 7.78 -1.90
CA LEU A 42 -1.93 8.56 -2.22
C LEU A 42 -1.77 8.75 -3.73
N SER A 43 -1.92 7.68 -4.50
CA SER A 43 -1.84 7.75 -5.96
C SER A 43 -2.91 8.66 -6.55
N GLN A 44 -4.16 8.55 -6.08
CA GLN A 44 -5.25 9.42 -6.52
C GLN A 44 -4.97 10.91 -6.21
N HIS A 45 -4.45 11.21 -5.03
CA HIS A 45 -4.05 12.57 -4.66
C HIS A 45 -2.93 13.09 -5.56
N PHE A 46 -1.87 12.30 -5.77
CA PHE A 46 -0.76 12.67 -6.64
C PHE A 46 -1.24 13.00 -8.07
N ILE A 47 -2.11 12.15 -8.64
CA ILE A 47 -2.69 12.41 -9.96
C ILE A 47 -3.51 13.70 -9.96
N LYS A 48 -4.35 13.92 -8.95
CA LYS A 48 -5.18 15.13 -8.83
C LYS A 48 -4.33 16.40 -8.73
N GLU A 49 -3.26 16.38 -7.95
CA GLU A 49 -2.33 17.51 -7.87
C GLU A 49 -1.68 17.82 -9.22
N GLY A 50 -1.25 16.79 -9.96
CA GLY A 50 -0.72 16.96 -11.32
C GLY A 50 -1.74 17.57 -12.30
N GLU A 51 -3.02 17.17 -12.22
CA GLU A 51 -4.09 17.79 -13.03
C GLU A 51 -4.30 19.26 -12.66
N ASN A 52 -4.32 19.58 -11.37
CA ASN A 52 -4.44 20.96 -10.90
C ASN A 52 -3.28 21.83 -11.39
N MET A 53 -2.03 21.31 -11.35
CA MET A 53 -0.87 22.02 -11.87
C MET A 53 -0.98 22.28 -13.38
N LYS A 54 -1.40 21.28 -14.17
CA LYS A 54 -1.61 21.45 -15.62
C LYS A 54 -2.72 22.46 -15.92
N ALA A 55 -3.79 22.46 -15.13
CA ALA A 55 -4.87 23.44 -15.24
C ALA A 55 -4.37 24.86 -14.94
N ASN A 56 -3.61 25.06 -13.87
CA ASN A 56 -3.02 26.35 -13.53
C ASN A 56 -2.08 26.87 -14.63
N ILE A 57 -1.23 26.00 -15.19
CA ILE A 57 -0.37 26.36 -16.34
C ILE A 57 -1.23 26.79 -17.53
N LYS A 58 -2.31 26.05 -17.84
CA LYS A 58 -3.21 26.40 -18.93
C LYS A 58 -3.89 27.75 -18.71
N THR A 59 -4.37 28.02 -17.51
CA THR A 59 -4.96 29.31 -17.13
C THR A 59 -3.95 30.44 -17.30
N PHE A 60 -2.75 30.29 -16.75
CA PHE A 60 -1.66 31.26 -16.90
C PHE A 60 -1.35 31.59 -18.37
N LEU A 61 -1.28 30.57 -19.23
CA LEU A 61 -1.03 30.73 -20.66
C LEU A 61 -2.15 31.47 -21.40
N ILE A 62 -3.39 31.38 -20.93
CA ILE A 62 -4.55 32.07 -21.51
C ILE A 62 -4.56 33.53 -21.04
N GLU A 63 -4.38 33.75 -19.75
CA GLU A 63 -4.44 35.09 -19.13
C GLU A 63 -3.32 36.02 -19.60
N ASN A 64 -2.16 35.45 -19.96
CA ASN A 64 -0.98 36.22 -20.38
C ASN A 64 -0.73 36.16 -21.88
N ALA A 65 -1.68 35.64 -22.68
CA ALA A 65 -1.52 35.56 -24.13
C ALA A 65 -1.37 36.98 -24.72
N PRO A 66 -0.26 37.29 -25.43
CA PRO A 66 -0.05 38.60 -26.01
C PRO A 66 -1.10 38.86 -27.10
N GLU A 67 -1.54 40.11 -27.22
CA GLU A 67 -2.54 40.54 -28.21
C GLU A 67 -2.01 40.58 -29.67
N GLY A 68 -0.80 40.05 -29.94
CA GLY A 68 -0.17 40.06 -31.26
C GLY A 68 0.87 38.96 -31.48
N GLU A 69 1.28 38.76 -32.74
CA GLU A 69 2.10 37.62 -33.21
C GLU A 69 3.62 37.72 -32.92
N GLY A 70 4.10 38.78 -32.25
CA GLY A 70 5.51 39.20 -32.35
C GLY A 70 6.48 38.77 -31.25
N ASP A 71 6.03 38.24 -30.11
CA ASP A 71 6.94 38.08 -28.97
C ASP A 71 7.62 36.70 -28.93
N SER A 72 8.82 36.63 -29.50
CA SER A 72 9.64 35.42 -29.54
C SER A 72 10.01 34.88 -28.15
N GLU A 73 10.07 35.76 -27.14
CA GLU A 73 10.37 35.37 -25.75
C GLU A 73 9.15 34.68 -25.14
N PHE A 74 7.96 35.26 -25.31
CA PHE A 74 6.71 34.64 -24.90
C PHE A 74 6.47 33.29 -25.59
N ALA A 75 6.81 33.17 -26.88
CA ALA A 75 6.70 31.92 -27.60
C ALA A 75 7.61 30.81 -27.01
N ARG A 76 8.83 31.18 -26.56
CA ARG A 76 9.75 30.27 -25.88
C ARG A 76 9.20 29.83 -24.52
N GLU A 77 8.78 30.78 -23.68
CA GLU A 77 8.22 30.47 -22.36
C GLU A 77 6.96 29.59 -22.45
N ARG A 78 6.11 29.83 -23.45
CA ARG A 78 4.95 28.98 -23.72
C ARG A 78 5.36 27.55 -24.09
N SER A 79 6.43 27.39 -24.86
CA SER A 79 6.97 26.08 -25.21
C SER A 79 7.51 25.35 -23.97
N GLU A 80 8.19 26.09 -23.07
CA GLU A 80 8.69 25.54 -21.80
C GLU A 80 7.54 25.10 -20.88
N LEU A 81 6.50 25.92 -20.73
CA LEU A 81 5.32 25.57 -19.94
C LEU A 81 4.58 24.34 -20.50
N ARG A 82 4.48 24.22 -21.83
CA ARG A 82 3.94 23.01 -22.48
C ARG A 82 4.82 21.79 -22.22
N LYS A 83 6.14 21.93 -22.28
CA LYS A 83 7.06 20.86 -21.92
C LYS A 83 6.86 20.42 -20.46
N LYS A 84 6.69 21.36 -19.52
CA LYS A 84 6.36 21.05 -18.13
C LYS A 84 5.04 20.29 -17.98
N GLN A 85 4.02 20.59 -18.76
CA GLN A 85 2.77 19.81 -18.77
C GLN A 85 2.97 18.36 -19.23
N ILE A 86 3.88 18.14 -20.19
CA ILE A 86 4.28 16.80 -20.64
C ILE A 86 5.05 16.08 -19.52
N ASP A 87 6.04 16.74 -18.92
CA ASP A 87 6.83 16.19 -17.80
C ASP A 87 5.91 15.76 -16.63
N ILE A 88 4.92 16.60 -16.27
CA ILE A 88 3.91 16.27 -15.24
C ILE A 88 3.12 15.01 -15.65
N SER A 89 2.71 14.92 -16.91
CA SER A 89 1.95 13.76 -17.41
C SER A 89 2.78 12.47 -17.39
N GLU A 90 4.08 12.56 -17.68
CA GLU A 90 5.01 11.44 -17.56
C GLU A 90 5.17 10.98 -16.10
N LEU A 91 5.32 11.92 -15.16
CA LEU A 91 5.35 11.61 -13.73
C LEU A 91 4.06 10.94 -13.25
N GLN A 92 2.90 11.42 -13.70
CA GLN A 92 1.61 10.82 -13.40
C GLN A 92 1.50 9.38 -13.97
N LEU A 93 2.03 9.12 -15.17
CA LEU A 93 2.06 7.77 -15.74
C LEU A 93 2.98 6.84 -14.95
N ASN A 94 4.17 7.32 -14.59
CA ASN A 94 5.12 6.57 -13.76
C ASN A 94 4.50 6.21 -12.41
N GLU A 95 3.81 7.15 -11.77
CA GLU A 95 3.09 6.91 -10.52
C GLU A 95 1.99 5.85 -10.68
N LYS A 96 1.20 5.86 -11.76
CA LYS A 96 0.19 4.81 -12.01
C LYS A 96 0.82 3.42 -12.11
N VAL A 97 1.94 3.30 -12.84
CA VAL A 97 2.64 2.03 -13.00
C VAL A 97 3.25 1.58 -11.66
N ASN A 98 3.86 2.49 -10.91
CA ASN A 98 4.46 2.17 -9.62
C ASN A 98 3.39 1.78 -8.59
N CYS A 99 2.30 2.54 -8.48
CA CYS A 99 1.16 2.19 -7.63
C CYS A 99 0.60 0.80 -7.96
N TRP A 100 0.46 0.47 -9.24
CA TRP A 100 0.03 -0.86 -9.64
C TRP A 100 1.01 -1.96 -9.20
N ARG A 101 2.32 -1.76 -9.37
CA ARG A 101 3.36 -2.70 -8.91
C ARG A 101 3.33 -2.87 -7.39
N ASP A 102 3.27 -1.77 -6.65
CA ASP A 102 3.24 -1.77 -5.18
C ASP A 102 2.02 -2.53 -4.67
N ILE A 103 0.82 -2.23 -5.21
CA ILE A 103 -0.42 -2.93 -4.85
C ILE A 103 -0.34 -4.42 -5.21
N ALA A 104 0.27 -4.77 -6.35
CA ALA A 104 0.42 -6.17 -6.73
C ALA A 104 1.30 -6.95 -5.74
N LEU A 105 2.39 -6.34 -5.27
CA LEU A 105 3.26 -6.90 -4.25
C LEU A 105 2.54 -7.04 -2.90
N LEU A 106 1.88 -5.97 -2.43
CA LEU A 106 1.10 -6.00 -1.18
C LEU A 106 -0.01 -7.06 -1.23
N LYS A 107 -0.70 -7.19 -2.36
CA LYS A 107 -1.72 -8.23 -2.54
C LYS A 107 -1.14 -9.64 -2.57
N LYS A 108 0.09 -9.82 -3.06
CA LYS A 108 0.76 -11.11 -3.02
C LYS A 108 1.06 -11.50 -1.57
N GLU A 109 1.68 -10.59 -0.83
CA GLU A 109 2.00 -10.78 0.60
C GLU A 109 0.73 -11.03 1.43
N PHE A 110 -0.33 -10.25 1.18
CA PHE A 110 -1.62 -10.46 1.83
C PHE A 110 -2.16 -11.89 1.62
N ARG A 111 -2.12 -12.41 0.38
CA ARG A 111 -2.57 -13.78 0.10
C ARG A 111 -1.70 -14.83 0.79
N GLU A 112 -0.39 -14.60 0.87
CA GLU A 112 0.54 -15.49 1.57
C GLU A 112 0.26 -15.52 3.07
N ASN A 113 0.08 -14.36 3.71
CA ASN A 113 -0.26 -14.25 5.13
C ASN A 113 -1.64 -14.86 5.46
N VAL A 114 -2.65 -14.64 4.61
CA VAL A 114 -3.97 -15.26 4.78
C VAL A 114 -3.90 -16.79 4.67
N LYS A 115 -3.11 -17.31 3.72
CA LYS A 115 -2.90 -18.75 3.58
C LYS A 115 -2.24 -19.32 4.84
N GLU A 116 -1.18 -18.67 5.33
CA GLU A 116 -0.50 -19.09 6.56
C GLU A 116 -1.43 -19.05 7.79
N LEU A 117 -2.26 -18.01 7.91
CA LEU A 117 -3.23 -17.90 8.99
C LEU A 117 -4.21 -19.06 8.97
N ASN A 118 -4.75 -19.40 7.80
CA ASN A 118 -5.69 -20.50 7.64
C ASN A 118 -5.04 -21.85 7.97
N GLU A 119 -3.80 -22.09 7.54
CA GLU A 119 -3.05 -23.30 7.88
C GLU A 119 -2.75 -23.39 9.39
N LYS A 120 -2.43 -22.27 10.04
CA LYS A 120 -2.20 -22.23 11.50
C LYS A 120 -3.50 -22.43 12.29
N LYS A 121 -4.59 -21.80 11.89
CA LYS A 121 -5.92 -22.00 12.50
C LYS A 121 -6.38 -23.44 12.35
N SER A 122 -6.32 -24.01 11.15
CA SER A 122 -6.71 -25.40 10.90
C SER A 122 -5.89 -26.39 11.72
N ARG A 123 -4.58 -26.17 11.87
CA ARG A 123 -3.74 -26.99 12.76
C ARG A 123 -4.11 -26.84 14.23
N SER A 124 -4.34 -25.61 14.69
CA SER A 124 -4.77 -25.35 16.06
C SER A 124 -6.09 -26.04 16.39
N ASP A 125 -7.06 -25.97 15.48
CA ASP A 125 -8.37 -26.62 15.64
C ASP A 125 -8.25 -28.14 15.66
N MET A 126 -7.40 -28.72 14.81
CA MET A 126 -7.14 -30.16 14.80
C MET A 126 -6.50 -30.63 16.11
N LEU A 127 -5.47 -29.94 16.60
CA LEU A 127 -4.82 -30.25 17.87
C LEU A 127 -5.78 -30.11 19.04
N GLY A 128 -6.62 -29.06 19.03
CA GLY A 128 -7.65 -28.85 20.04
C GLY A 128 -8.69 -29.98 20.06
N ARG A 129 -9.02 -30.60 18.93
CA ARG A 129 -9.88 -31.80 18.91
C ARG A 129 -9.18 -33.01 19.51
N ILE A 130 -7.93 -33.26 19.12
CA ILE A 130 -7.14 -34.41 19.62
C ILE A 130 -6.90 -34.33 21.13
N LEU A 131 -6.68 -33.14 21.67
CA LEU A 131 -6.40 -32.94 23.11
C LEU A 131 -7.66 -32.96 23.98
N ASN A 132 -8.85 -32.80 23.38
CA ASN A 132 -10.14 -32.83 24.08
C ASN A 132 -10.91 -34.15 23.88
N GLU A 133 -10.35 -35.09 23.10
CA GLU A 133 -10.74 -36.51 23.04
C GLU A 133 -9.96 -37.33 24.08
#